data_AF-A0A359EA60-F1
#
_entry.id   AF-A0A359EA60-F1
#
_cell.length_a   1.000
_cell.length_b   1.000
_cell.length_c   1.000
_cell.angle_alpha   90.00
_cell.angle_beta   90.00
_cell.angle_gamma   90.00
#
_symmetry.space_group_name_H-M   'P 1'
#
loop_
_entity.id
_entity.type
_entity.pdbx_description
1 polymer ?
#
loop_
_entity_poly.entity_id
_entity_poly.type
_entity_poly.pdbx_seq_one_letter_code
_entity_poly.pdbx_strand_id
1 'polypeptide(L)'
;MPDSNPQYDAVVIGSGPNGLSAAVRLSQEGLKVIVLEAKPTIGGGTRTQELTEPGFLHDVCAAVVPTTAGSPYLNSLGLDKYGLEFIHPEIPYAHPLDHGGAAIAHRSIEKTADG
;
A
#
# COMPACT_ATOMS: atom_id res chain seq x y z
N MET A 1 6.70 -36.70 -21.77
CA MET A 1 7.26 -36.08 -20.55
C MET A 1 6.10 -35.86 -19.60
N PRO A 2 6.22 -36.15 -18.29
CA PRO A 2 5.17 -35.75 -17.35
C PRO A 2 5.09 -34.22 -17.38
N ASP A 3 3.88 -33.67 -17.48
CA ASP A 3 3.63 -32.23 -17.57
C ASP A 3 4.29 -31.53 -16.37
N SER A 4 5.43 -30.89 -16.62
CA SER A 4 6.24 -30.22 -15.60
C SER A 4 5.70 -28.84 -15.24
N ASN A 5 4.48 -28.52 -15.67
CA ASN A 5 3.87 -27.23 -15.37
C ASN A 5 3.18 -27.33 -14.00
N PRO A 6 3.61 -26.57 -12.98
CA PRO A 6 2.94 -26.58 -11.71
C PRO A 6 1.45 -26.24 -11.91
N GLN A 7 0.57 -27.17 -11.55
CA GLN A 7 -0.86 -26.94 -11.57
C GLN A 7 -1.20 -25.92 -10.47
N TYR A 8 -1.84 -24.82 -10.83
CA TYR A 8 -2.35 -23.78 -9.92
C TYR A 8 -3.86 -23.74 -10.04
N ASP A 9 -4.55 -23.46 -8.94
CA ASP A 9 -6.02 -23.32 -8.91
C ASP A 9 -6.46 -21.91 -9.32
N ALA A 10 -5.59 -20.90 -9.11
CA ALA A 10 -5.85 -19.52 -9.50
C ALA A 10 -4.57 -18.80 -9.95
N VAL A 11 -4.73 -17.89 -10.90
CA VAL A 11 -3.68 -17.00 -11.39
C VAL A 11 -4.11 -15.56 -11.11
N VAL A 12 -3.28 -14.82 -10.36
CA VAL A 12 -3.48 -13.40 -10.09
C VAL A 12 -2.48 -12.60 -10.92
N ILE A 13 -2.98 -11.67 -11.73
CA ILE A 13 -2.14 -10.80 -12.55
C ILE A 13 -2.01 -9.44 -11.87
N GLY A 14 -0.78 -9.09 -11.46
CA GLY A 14 -0.42 -7.89 -10.75
C GLY A 14 -0.25 -8.11 -9.24
N SER A 15 0.86 -7.60 -8.71
CA SER A 15 1.23 -7.67 -7.29
C SER A 15 0.95 -6.37 -6.53
N GLY A 16 -0.04 -5.59 -6.99
CA GLY A 16 -0.56 -4.45 -6.25
C GLY A 16 -1.37 -4.88 -5.00
N PRO A 17 -1.79 -3.93 -4.15
CA PRO A 17 -2.49 -4.22 -2.91
C PRO A 17 -3.75 -5.07 -3.11
N ASN A 18 -4.52 -4.82 -4.17
CA ASN A 18 -5.71 -5.59 -4.49
C ASN A 18 -5.37 -7.03 -4.96
N GLY A 19 -4.36 -7.18 -5.82
CA GLY A 19 -3.92 -8.49 -6.31
C GLY A 19 -3.37 -9.36 -5.19
N LEU A 20 -2.50 -8.80 -4.34
CA LEU A 20 -1.97 -9.51 -3.18
C LEU A 20 -3.07 -9.85 -2.17
N SER A 21 -4.05 -8.95 -1.94
CA SER A 21 -5.20 -9.25 -1.09
C SER A 21 -6.02 -10.42 -1.63
N ALA A 22 -6.29 -10.46 -2.94
CA ALA A 22 -6.99 -11.57 -3.57
C ALA A 22 -6.18 -12.89 -3.45
N ALA A 23 -4.88 -12.84 -3.72
CA ALA A 23 -4.01 -14.00 -3.61
C ALA A 23 -3.98 -14.57 -2.19
N VAL A 24 -3.83 -13.72 -1.17
CA VAL A 24 -3.85 -14.14 0.24
C VAL A 24 -5.20 -14.75 0.60
N ARG A 25 -6.33 -14.14 0.20
CA ARG A 25 -7.66 -14.69 0.49
C ARG A 25 -7.87 -16.05 -0.15
N LEU A 26 -7.49 -16.21 -1.42
CA LEU A 26 -7.61 -17.49 -2.13
C LEU A 26 -6.72 -18.56 -1.48
N SER A 27 -5.48 -18.21 -1.10
CA SER A 27 -4.59 -19.13 -0.38
C SER A 27 -5.11 -19.51 1.01
N GLN A 28 -5.81 -18.61 1.72
CA GLN A 28 -6.46 -18.93 3.00
C GLN A 28 -7.60 -19.97 2.85
N GLU A 29 -8.18 -20.11 1.65
CA GLU A 29 -9.14 -21.17 1.31
C GLU A 29 -8.46 -22.47 0.84
N GLY A 30 -7.13 -22.56 0.93
CA GLY A 30 -6.37 -23.74 0.55
C GLY A 30 -6.06 -23.85 -0.95
N LEU A 31 -6.35 -22.81 -1.75
CA LEU A 31 -6.05 -22.80 -3.17
C LEU A 31 -4.56 -22.53 -3.42
N LYS A 32 -3.98 -23.24 -4.40
CA LYS A 32 -2.62 -23.01 -4.88
C LYS A 32 -2.62 -21.87 -5.89
N VAL A 33 -2.20 -20.69 -5.44
CA VAL A 33 -2.24 -19.44 -6.22
C VAL A 33 -0.86 -19.10 -6.77
N ILE A 34 -0.79 -18.67 -8.03
CA ILE A 34 0.39 -17.97 -8.57
C ILE A 34 0.07 -16.49 -8.81
N VAL A 35 0.98 -15.61 -8.40
CA VAL A 35 0.92 -14.17 -8.68
C VAL A 35 1.96 -13.85 -9.75
N LEU A 36 1.53 -13.21 -10.83
CA LEU A 36 2.41 -12.77 -11.92
C LEU A 36 2.50 -11.24 -11.91
N GLU A 37 3.71 -10.72 -11.77
CA GLU A 37 3.99 -9.28 -11.81
C GLU A 37 4.78 -8.96 -13.08
N ALA A 38 4.39 -7.88 -13.77
CA ALA A 38 5.07 -7.43 -14.98
C ALA A 38 6.34 -6.61 -14.67
N LYS A 39 6.43 -6.02 -13.47
CA LYS A 39 7.57 -5.23 -13.02
C LYS A 39 8.62 -6.07 -12.27
N PRO A 40 9.88 -5.60 -12.19
CA PRO A 40 10.94 -6.29 -11.43
C PRO A 40 10.68 -6.37 -9.92
N THR A 41 9.79 -5.53 -9.40
CA THR A 41 9.49 -5.39 -7.98
C THR A 41 8.00 -5.48 -7.74
N ILE A 42 7.61 -6.04 -6.59
CA ILE A 42 6.22 -6.14 -6.17
C ILE A 42 5.65 -4.81 -5.65
N GLY A 43 4.35 -4.76 -5.40
CA GLY A 43 3.67 -3.65 -4.71
C GLY A 43 2.82 -2.76 -5.63
N GLY A 44 2.90 -2.91 -6.95
CA GLY A 44 2.12 -2.10 -7.88
C GLY A 44 2.35 -0.60 -7.66
N GLY A 45 1.27 0.17 -7.45
CA GLY A 45 1.35 1.61 -7.17
C GLY A 45 1.87 1.97 -5.77
N THR A 46 1.89 1.02 -4.83
CA THR A 46 2.38 1.21 -3.45
C THR A 46 3.81 0.71 -3.28
N ARG A 47 4.55 0.49 -4.37
CA ARG A 47 5.96 0.13 -4.31
C ARG A 47 6.80 1.38 -4.05
N THR A 48 7.90 1.18 -3.34
CA THR A 48 8.83 2.25 -2.98
C THR A 48 9.95 2.38 -4.03
N GLN A 49 10.25 3.61 -4.48
CA GLN A 49 11.35 3.92 -5.39
C GLN A 49 11.99 5.29 -5.08
N GLU A 50 13.27 5.46 -5.44
CA GLU A 50 13.98 6.74 -5.39
C GLU A 50 13.76 7.50 -6.71
N LEU A 51 12.71 8.31 -6.78
CA LEU A 51 12.27 8.95 -8.03
C LEU A 51 12.85 10.34 -8.28
N THR A 52 13.30 11.03 -7.25
CA THR A 52 13.77 12.42 -7.35
C THR A 52 15.24 12.55 -6.99
N GLU A 53 15.62 12.16 -5.77
CA GLU A 53 16.99 12.27 -5.25
C GLU A 53 17.47 10.95 -4.64
N PRO A 54 18.78 10.65 -4.70
CA PRO A 54 19.35 9.47 -4.05
C PRO A 54 19.04 9.43 -2.55
N GLY A 55 18.55 8.29 -2.07
CA GLY A 55 18.12 8.09 -0.70
C GLY A 55 16.74 8.66 -0.35
N PHE A 56 16.04 9.32 -1.29
CA PHE A 56 14.70 9.86 -1.06
C PHE A 56 13.61 8.95 -1.64
N LEU A 57 12.94 8.23 -0.74
CA LEU A 57 11.98 7.18 -1.08
C LEU A 57 10.58 7.73 -1.31
N HIS A 58 9.94 7.28 -2.40
CA HIS A 58 8.57 7.62 -2.75
C HIS A 58 7.75 6.36 -2.93
N ASP A 59 6.49 6.41 -2.56
CA ASP A 59 5.50 5.53 -3.15
C ASP A 59 5.17 6.04 -4.55
N VAL A 60 5.24 5.16 -5.55
CA VAL A 60 5.21 5.59 -6.96
C VAL A 60 3.87 6.20 -7.38
N CYS A 61 2.76 5.70 -6.83
CA CYS A 61 1.42 6.17 -7.13
C CYS A 61 0.53 6.30 -5.89
N ALA A 62 1.12 6.35 -4.69
CA ALA A 62 0.39 6.55 -3.45
C ALA A 62 0.95 7.78 -2.73
N ALA A 63 0.06 8.54 -2.10
CA ALA A 63 0.44 9.66 -1.22
C ALA A 63 0.08 9.34 0.23
N VAL A 64 -1.07 8.68 0.43
CA VAL A 64 -1.56 8.20 1.72
C VAL A 64 -2.29 6.87 1.49
N VAL A 65 -2.34 6.01 2.51
CA VAL A 65 -3.00 4.69 2.44
C VAL A 65 -4.13 4.52 3.48
N PRO A 66 -5.10 5.47 3.55
CA PRO A 66 -6.14 5.45 4.58
C PRO A 66 -7.04 4.22 4.48
N THR A 67 -7.30 3.72 3.28
CA THR A 67 -8.10 2.51 3.05
C THR A 67 -7.39 1.26 3.51
N THR A 68 -6.05 1.22 3.44
CA THR A 68 -5.26 0.11 4.00
C THR A 68 -5.40 0.08 5.52
N ALA A 69 -5.18 1.21 6.19
CA ALA A 69 -5.29 1.32 7.65
C ALA A 69 -6.71 1.03 8.15
N GLY A 70 -7.74 1.46 7.40
CA GLY A 70 -9.15 1.25 7.75
C GLY A 70 -9.73 -0.10 7.31
N SER A 71 -9.00 -0.94 6.57
CA SER A 71 -9.54 -2.18 5.99
C SER A 71 -9.67 -3.31 7.02
N PRO A 72 -10.89 -3.82 7.31
CA PRO A 72 -11.05 -4.95 8.22
C PRO A 72 -10.32 -6.20 7.71
N TYR A 73 -10.30 -6.41 6.39
CA TYR A 73 -9.61 -7.55 5.80
C TYR A 73 -8.10 -7.48 6.03
N LEU A 74 -7.45 -6.35 5.72
CA LEU A 74 -6.00 -6.22 5.89
C LEU A 74 -5.60 -6.26 7.37
N ASN A 75 -6.41 -5.65 8.23
CA ASN A 75 -6.21 -5.71 9.69
C ASN A 75 -6.34 -7.14 10.24
N SER A 76 -7.16 -8.00 9.62
CA SER A 76 -7.30 -9.41 10.04
C SER A 76 -6.07 -10.27 9.74
N LEU A 77 -5.16 -9.82 8.87
CA LEU A 77 -3.99 -10.60 8.47
C LEU A 77 -2.87 -10.59 9.53
N GLY A 78 -2.95 -9.68 10.51
CA GLY A 78 -1.94 -9.51 11.55
C GLY A 78 -0.57 -9.19 10.95
N LEU A 79 -0.49 -8.18 10.09
CA LEU A 79 0.73 -7.82 9.37
C LEU A 79 1.79 -7.14 10.25
N ASP A 80 1.39 -6.66 11.42
CA ASP A 80 2.27 -6.14 12.47
C ASP A 80 3.34 -7.16 12.89
N LYS A 81 2.99 -8.45 12.94
CA LYS A 81 3.95 -9.53 13.22
C LYS A 81 5.02 -9.71 12.12
N TYR A 82 4.79 -9.12 10.95
CA TYR A 82 5.73 -9.08 9.82
C TYR A 82 6.38 -7.69 9.67
N GLY A 83 6.22 -6.81 10.66
CA GLY A 83 6.86 -5.49 10.69
C GLY A 83 6.05 -4.35 10.06
N LEU A 84 4.77 -4.55 9.75
CA LEU A 84 3.93 -3.42 9.30
C LEU A 84 3.67 -2.45 10.44
N GLU A 85 4.04 -1.19 10.24
CA GLU A 85 3.71 -0.08 11.12
C GLU A 85 3.04 1.04 10.32
N PHE A 86 1.95 1.61 10.84
CA PHE A 86 1.33 2.80 10.28
C PHE A 86 1.91 4.06 10.93
N ILE A 87 2.56 4.89 10.13
CA ILE A 87 3.09 6.17 10.58
C ILE A 87 2.01 7.25 10.46
N HIS A 88 1.82 8.01 11.54
CA HIS A 88 0.91 9.15 11.58
C HIS A 88 1.71 10.43 11.86
N PRO A 89 2.03 11.23 10.83
CA PRO A 89 2.79 12.46 11.02
C PRO A 89 1.98 13.51 11.80
N GLU A 90 2.68 14.46 12.44
CA GLU A 90 2.04 15.59 13.12
C GLU A 90 1.21 16.45 12.14
N ILE A 91 1.75 16.64 10.93
CA ILE A 91 1.12 17.35 9.82
C ILE A 91 0.89 16.35 8.68
N PRO A 92 -0.30 15.72 8.59
CA PRO A 92 -0.63 14.80 7.50
C PRO A 92 -0.88 15.46 6.14
N TYR A 93 -1.24 16.74 6.11
CA TYR A 93 -1.57 17.45 4.88
C TYR A 93 -1.33 18.95 5.02
N ALA A 94 -0.84 19.56 3.95
CA ALA A 94 -0.69 21.01 3.83
C ALA A 94 -1.14 21.43 2.42
N HIS A 95 -1.85 22.54 2.32
CA HIS A 95 -2.25 23.14 1.05
C HIS A 95 -1.64 24.54 0.92
N PRO A 96 -0.75 24.80 -0.05
CA PRO A 96 -0.19 26.14 -0.27
C PRO A 96 -1.28 27.11 -0.75
N LEU A 97 -1.20 28.38 -0.31
CA LEU A 97 -2.14 29.43 -0.70
C LEU A 97 -1.49 30.45 -1.66
N ASP A 98 -2.30 31.07 -2.52
CA ASP A 98 -1.86 31.94 -3.64
C ASP A 98 -0.99 33.15 -3.25
N HIS A 99 -0.95 33.52 -1.97
CA HIS A 99 -0.25 34.70 -1.45
C HIS A 99 0.76 34.41 -0.34
N GLY A 100 1.21 33.15 -0.26
CA GLY A 100 2.11 32.66 0.79
C GLY A 100 1.36 32.04 1.96
N GLY A 101 2.10 31.27 2.77
CA GLY A 101 1.52 30.43 3.82
C GLY A 101 0.91 29.13 3.28
N ALA A 102 0.32 28.35 4.18
CA ALA A 102 -0.35 27.10 3.86
C ALA A 102 -1.46 26.82 4.88
N ALA A 103 -2.56 26.20 4.43
CA ALA A 103 -3.53 25.58 5.32
C ALA A 103 -2.97 24.23 5.79
N ILE A 104 -2.86 24.04 7.10
CA ILE A 104 -2.25 22.86 7.71
C ILE A 104 -3.34 22.00 8.35
N ALA A 105 -3.45 20.74 7.93
CA ALA A 105 -4.29 19.78 8.63
C ALA A 105 -3.50 19.16 9.79
N HIS A 106 -4.08 19.20 10.98
CA HIS A 106 -3.62 18.48 12.15
C HIS A 106 -4.54 17.29 12.43
N ARG A 107 -4.10 16.40 13.31
CA ARG A 107 -4.96 15.30 13.80
C ARG A 107 -6.13 15.77 14.68
N SER A 108 -5.99 16.95 15.29
CA SER A 108 -7.07 17.61 16.04
C SER A 108 -7.86 18.50 15.09
N ILE A 109 -9.19 18.36 15.17
CA ILE A 109 -10.12 19.19 14.41
C ILE A 109 -10.00 20.64 14.88
N GLU A 110 -9.90 20.85 16.19
CA GLU A 110 -9.77 22.16 16.83
C GLU A 110 -8.49 22.86 16.36
N LYS A 111 -7.34 22.20 16.48
CA LYS A 111 -6.05 22.75 16.03
C LYS A 111 -6.03 23.05 14.53
N THR A 112 -6.75 22.24 13.72
CA THR A 112 -6.88 22.49 12.27
C THR A 112 -7.79 23.71 11.99
N ALA A 113 -8.83 23.92 12.79
CA ALA A 113 -9.78 25.01 12.61
C ALA A 113 -9.22 26.36 13.08
N ASP A 114 -8.28 26.36 14.03
CA ASP A 114 -7.68 27.57 14.60
C ASP A 114 -6.74 28.33 13.64
N GLY A 115 -6.30 27.69 12.54
CA GLY A 115 -5.49 28.29 11.47
C GLY A 115 -4.00 28.01 11.56
#